data_AF-A0A3D2SR03-F1
#
_entry.id   AF-A0A3D2SR03-F1
#
_cell.length_a   1.000
_cell.length_b   1.000
_cell.length_c   1.000
_cell.angle_alpha   90.00
_cell.angle_beta   90.00
_cell.angle_gamma   90.00
#
_symmetry.space_group_name_H-M   'P 1'
#
loop_
_entity.id
_entity.type
_entity.pdbx_description
1 polymer ?
#
loop_
_entity_poly.entity_id
_entity_poly.type
_entity_poly.pdbx_seq_one_letter_code
_entity_poly.pdbx_strand_id
1 'polypeptide(L)' 'MSTLFAIIVAAGKGERLGSETPKQFLPLGNTTILDKSYDAISSLVSPENIY' A
#
# COMPACT_ATOMS: atom_id res chain seq x y z
N MET A 1 -5.56 12.52 -24.52
CA MET A 1 -5.67 12.55 -23.05
C MET A 1 -5.28 11.18 -22.53
N SER A 2 -4.38 11.06 -21.56
CA SER A 2 -3.91 9.78 -21.03
C SER A 2 -4.46 9.54 -19.64
N THR A 3 -4.85 8.30 -19.35
CA THR A 3 -5.25 7.87 -18.00
C THR A 3 -4.02 7.49 -17.19
N LEU A 4 -3.96 7.92 -15.94
CA LEU A 4 -2.91 7.55 -14.99
C LEU A 4 -3.41 6.43 -14.08
N PHE A 5 -2.57 5.41 -13.90
CA PHE A 5 -2.83 4.27 -13.02
C PHE A 5 -1.69 4.12 -12.01
N ALA A 6 -2.01 3.64 -10.82
CA ALA A 6 -1.03 3.29 -9.79
C ALA A 6 -1.14 1.81 -9.43
N ILE A 7 0.01 1.19 -9.17
CA ILE A 7 0.10 -0.20 -8.69
C ILE A 7 0.96 -0.20 -7.42
N ILE A 8 0.37 -0.64 -6.31
CA ILE A 8 1.04 -0.79 -5.01
C ILE A 8 1.42 -2.25 -4.82
N VAL A 9 2.68 -2.58 -5.08
CA VAL A 9 3.16 -3.96 -4.95
C VAL A 9 3.24 -4.37 -3.48
N ALA A 10 2.32 -5.21 -3.05
CA ALA A 10 2.17 -5.64 -1.65
C ALA A 10 2.22 -7.18 -1.48
N ALA A 11 2.99 -7.88 -2.30
CA ALA A 11 3.04 -9.37 -2.30
C ALA A 11 4.13 -9.98 -1.41
N GLY A 12 4.91 -9.16 -0.69
CA GLY A 12 6.05 -9.64 0.10
C GLY A 12 5.64 -10.28 1.43
N LYS A 13 6.27 -11.40 1.80
CA LYS A 13 6.02 -12.07 3.10
C LYS A 13 6.49 -11.28 4.31
N GLY A 14 7.60 -10.54 4.20
CA GLY A 14 8.10 -9.70 5.29
C GLY A 14 8.80 -10.46 6.43
N GLU A 15 9.30 -11.68 6.20
CA GLU A 15 9.89 -12.57 7.23
C GLU A 15 10.94 -11.91 8.13
N ARG A 16 11.71 -10.95 7.62
CA ARG A 16 12.74 -10.22 8.42
C ARG A 16 12.15 -9.36 9.54
N LEU A 17 10.85 -9.07 9.52
CA LEU A 17 10.16 -8.39 10.62
C LEU A 17 9.63 -9.35 11.69
N GLY A 18 9.79 -10.67 11.53
CA GLY A 18 9.45 -11.66 12.55
C GLY A 18 7.97 -11.73 12.90
N SER A 19 7.08 -11.37 11.97
CA SER A 19 5.63 -11.46 12.15
C SER A 19 5.02 -12.46 11.18
N GLU A 20 4.00 -13.19 11.65
CA GLU A 20 3.13 -14.02 10.83
C GLU A 20 2.21 -13.19 9.91
N THR A 21 1.97 -11.92 10.27
CA THR A 21 1.22 -10.99 9.43
C THR A 21 2.14 -10.43 8.33
N PRO A 22 1.75 -10.49 7.05
CA PRO A 22 2.53 -9.88 5.97
C PRO A 22 2.80 -8.40 6.24
N LYS A 23 4.04 -7.96 5.97
CA LYS A 23 4.53 -6.63 6.37
C LYS A 23 3.59 -5.48 6.02
N GLN A 24 3.00 -5.48 4.84
CA GLN A 24 2.10 -4.43 4.37
C GLN A 24 0.90 -4.18 5.30
N PHE A 25 0.45 -5.20 6.04
CA PHE A 25 -0.67 -5.11 6.97
C PHE A 25 -0.24 -4.83 8.41
N LEU A 26 1.07 -4.79 8.68
CA LEU A 26 1.56 -4.42 10.00
C LEU A 26 1.26 -2.94 10.29
N PRO A 27 0.95 -2.61 11.55
CA PRO A 27 0.69 -1.24 11.95
C PRO A 27 1.97 -0.38 11.86
N LEU A 28 1.80 0.85 11.40
CA LEU A 28 2.76 1.93 11.48
C LEU A 28 2.05 3.18 12.04
N GLY A 29 2.06 3.28 13.36
CA GLY A 29 1.19 4.19 14.09
C GLY A 29 -0.25 3.67 14.11
N ASN A 30 -1.22 4.52 13.74
CA ASN A 30 -2.64 4.19 13.78
C ASN A 30 -3.18 3.57 12.48
N THR A 31 -2.34 3.38 11.46
CA THR A 31 -2.71 2.79 10.16
C THR A 31 -1.73 1.70 9.79
N THR A 32 -1.99 0.93 8.73
CA THR A 32 -1.04 -0.07 8.22
C THR A 32 0.03 0.58 7.33
N ILE A 33 1.09 -0.18 7.02
CA ILE A 33 2.09 0.21 6.01
C ILE A 33 1.44 0.39 4.62
N LEU A 34 0.44 -0.44 4.28
CA LEU A 34 -0.29 -0.33 3.02
C LEU A 34 -1.11 0.96 2.96
N ASP A 35 -1.81 1.31 4.04
CA ASP A 35 -2.61 2.54 4.12
C ASP A 35 -1.74 3.77 3.88
N LYS A 36 -0.53 3.81 4.45
CA LYS A 36 0.42 4.92 4.19
C LYS A 36 0.75 5.08 2.71
N SER A 37 0.87 3.97 1.98
CA SER A 37 1.16 3.99 0.54
C SER A 37 -0.06 4.42 -0.26
N TYR A 38 -1.25 3.96 0.12
CA TYR A 38 -2.52 4.37 -0.48
C TYR A 38 -2.79 5.87 -0.27
N ASP A 39 -2.63 6.37 0.96
CA ASP A 39 -2.82 7.78 1.30
C ASP A 39 -1.90 8.70 0.50
N ALA A 40 -0.66 8.27 0.25
CA ALA A 40 0.30 9.06 -0.51
C ALA A 40 -0.11 9.23 -1.98
N ILE A 41 -0.77 8.23 -2.58
CA ILE A 41 -1.11 8.23 -4.01
C ILE A 41 -2.55 8.64 -4.30
N SER A 42 -3.46 8.54 -3.33
CA SER A 42 -4.90 8.82 -3.50
C SER A 42 -5.23 10.27 -3.88
N SER A 43 -4.31 11.21 -3.63
CA SER A 43 -4.44 12.61 -4.09
C SER A 43 -4.08 12.82 -5.56
N LEU A 44 -3.45 11.83 -6.20
CA LEU A 44 -2.91 11.93 -7.57
C LEU A 44 -3.64 11.02 -8.56
N VAL A 45 -4.29 9.97 -8.08
CA VAL A 45 -4.95 8.94 -8.88
C VAL A 45 -6.32 8.66 -8.31
N SER A 46 -7.37 8.66 -9.15
CA SER A 46 -8.71 8.31 -8.70
C SER A 46 -8.73 6.89 -8.10
N PRO A 47 -9.49 6.64 -7.01
CA PRO A 47 -9.49 5.35 -6.31
C PRO A 47 -9.71 4.12 -7.20
N GLU A 48 -10.53 4.24 -8.24
CA GLU A 48 -10.81 3.18 -9.21
C GLU A 48 -9.63 2.79 -10.09
N ASN A 49 -8.56 3.59 -10.12
CA ASN A 49 -7.35 3.40 -10.91
C ASN A 49 -6.13 3.03 -10.05
N ILE A 50 -6.34 2.68 -8.78
CA ILE A 50 -5.30 2.22 -7.84
C ILE A 50 -5.47 0.71 -7.64
N TYR A 51 -4.40 -0.05 -7.89
CA TYR A 51 -4.35 -1.51 -7.75
C TYR A 51 -3.31 -1.97 -6.75
#